data_AF-A0A6F9ZXR8-F1
#
_entry.id   AF-A0A6F9ZXR8-F1
#
_cell.length_a   1.000
_cell.length_b   1.000
_cell.length_c   1.000
_cell.angle_alpha   90.00
_cell.angle_beta   90.00
_cell.angle_gamma   90.00
#
_symmetry.space_group_name_H-M   'P 1'
#
loop_
_entity.id
_entity.type
_entity.pdbx_description
1 polymer ?
#
loop_
_entity_poly.entity_id
_entity_poly.type
_entity_poly.pdbx_seq_one_letter_code
_entity_poly.pdbx_strand_id
1 'polypeptide(L)'
;FEGWEFTKTQRSYLQNGVTLHAMKWIGRPVVGSEDLGWFAMVIGGSTDAEAWGGEAGACLMTFTVSSPPTQDELGVIDTIFEMIR
;
A
#
# COMPACT_ATOMS: atom_id res chain seq x y z
N PHE A 1 -0.75 0.40 14.26
CA PHE A 1 0.70 0.15 14.16
C PHE A 1 1.40 1.23 14.96
N GLU A 2 1.83 0.91 16.16
CA GLU A 2 2.62 1.83 17.01
C GLU A 2 4.01 2.02 16.38
N GLY A 3 4.57 3.23 16.43
CA GLY A 3 5.92 3.52 15.90
C GLY A 3 5.98 3.97 14.43
N TRP A 4 4.86 4.10 13.73
CA TRP A 4 4.85 4.67 12.37
C TRP A 4 3.78 5.75 12.21
N GLU A 5 4.09 6.78 11.43
CA GLU A 5 3.14 7.73 10.86
C GLU A 5 2.90 7.39 9.40
N PHE A 6 1.63 7.34 8.99
CA PHE A 6 1.23 6.80 7.70
C PHE A 6 0.61 7.87 6.80
N THR A 7 1.06 7.92 5.55
CA THR A 7 0.29 8.53 4.46
C THR A 7 -0.46 7.42 3.74
N LYS A 8 -1.79 7.44 3.81
CA LYS A 8 -2.67 6.49 3.11
C LYS A 8 -3.31 7.18 1.90
N THR A 9 -3.20 6.52 0.75
CA THR A 9 -3.98 6.84 -0.45
C THR A 9 -4.85 5.63 -0.78
N GLN A 10 -6.12 5.87 -1.09
CA GLN A 10 -7.06 4.84 -1.50
C GLN A 10 -7.82 5.31 -2.74
N ARG A 11 -8.04 4.39 -3.68
CA ARG A 11 -8.88 4.59 -4.85
C ARG A 11 -9.79 3.39 -5.05
N SER A 12 -10.93 3.64 -5.66
CA SER A 12 -11.94 2.62 -5.95
C SER A 12 -12.35 2.73 -7.40
N TYR A 13 -12.50 1.59 -8.06
CA TYR A 13 -12.82 1.47 -9.48
C TYR A 13 -13.95 0.45 -9.65
N LEU A 14 -14.85 0.68 -10.61
CA LEU A 14 -15.87 -0.30 -10.97
C LEU A 14 -15.44 -0.99 -12.28
N GLN A 15 -15.20 -2.30 -12.23
CA GLN A 15 -14.79 -3.10 -13.38
C GLN A 15 -15.74 -4.29 -13.51
N ASN A 16 -16.47 -4.38 -14.63
CA ASN A 16 -17.42 -5.47 -14.92
C ASN A 16 -18.45 -5.75 -13.80
N GLY A 17 -18.90 -4.70 -13.10
CA GLY A 17 -19.85 -4.81 -11.98
C GLY A 17 -19.22 -5.14 -10.63
N VAL A 18 -17.91 -5.35 -10.57
CA VAL A 18 -17.12 -5.58 -9.35
C VAL A 18 -16.43 -4.30 -8.94
N THR A 19 -16.47 -3.94 -7.66
CA THR A 19 -15.69 -2.80 -7.15
C THR A 19 -14.30 -3.28 -6.77
N LEU A 20 -13.27 -2.67 -7.36
CA LEU A 20 -11.87 -2.87 -7.02
C LEU A 20 -11.40 -1.72 -6.13
N HIS A 21 -10.57 -2.03 -5.14
CA HIS A 21 -9.88 -1.05 -4.32
C HIS A 21 -8.38 -1.16 -4.52
N ALA A 22 -7.75 -0.02 -4.79
CA ALA A 22 -6.31 0.14 -4.68
C ALA A 22 -6.02 0.93 -3.41
N MET A 23 -5.05 0.50 -2.61
CA MET A 23 -4.51 1.25 -1.48
C MET A 23 -2.99 1.33 -1.56
N LYS A 24 -2.45 2.49 -1.24
CA LYS A 24 -1.03 2.75 -1.07
C LYS A 24 -0.78 3.33 0.31
N TRP A 25 0.07 2.70 1.11
CA TRP A 25 0.50 3.21 2.41
C TRP A 25 2.00 3.49 2.36
N ILE A 26 2.41 4.66 2.86
CA ILE A 26 3.80 5.01 3.08
C ILE A 26 3.94 5.33 4.56
N GLY A 27 4.72 4.53 5.28
CA GLY A 27 4.99 4.73 6.69
C GLY A 27 6.38 5.27 6.94
N ARG A 28 6.43 6.34 7.74
CA ARG A 28 7.67 6.86 8.31
C ARG A 28 7.78 6.43 9.77
N PRO A 29 8.96 6.01 10.25
CA PRO A 29 9.13 5.74 11.67
C PRO A 29 8.87 7.02 12.47
N VAL A 30 8.18 6.89 13.59
CA VAL A 30 8.02 7.98 14.57
C VAL A 30 9.37 8.20 15.24
N VAL A 31 9.65 9.43 15.68
CA VAL A 31 10.86 9.74 16.46
C VAL A 31 10.98 8.79 17.67
N GLY A 32 12.13 8.14 17.83
CA GLY A 32 12.36 7.13 18.86
C GLY A 32 12.00 5.69 18.46
N SER A 33 11.69 5.45 17.18
CA SER A 33 11.42 4.12 16.62
C SER A 33 12.14 3.90 15.29
N GLU A 34 13.27 4.58 15.09
CA GLU A 34 14.05 4.58 13.84
C GLU A 34 14.52 3.18 13.42
N ASP A 35 14.69 2.26 14.37
CA ASP A 35 15.03 0.85 14.13
C ASP A 35 13.98 0.10 13.30
N LEU A 36 12.74 0.61 13.27
CA LEU A 36 11.64 0.04 12.50
C LEU A 36 11.76 0.31 10.99
N GLY A 37 12.54 1.32 10.59
CA GLY A 37 12.69 1.74 9.20
C GLY A 37 11.40 2.29 8.57
N TRP A 38 11.53 2.69 7.31
CA TRP A 38 10.41 3.07 6.46
C TRP A 38 9.77 1.83 5.85
N PHE A 39 8.50 1.94 5.48
CA PHE A 39 7.88 0.90 4.67
C PHE A 39 6.92 1.55 3.68
N ALA A 40 6.71 0.89 2.54
CA ALA A 40 5.56 1.19 1.73
C ALA A 40 4.91 -0.08 1.17
N MET A 41 3.60 0.02 0.96
CA MET A 41 2.74 -1.11 0.67
C MET A 41 1.68 -0.70 -0.34
N VAL A 42 1.51 -1.54 -1.36
CA VAL A 42 0.43 -1.40 -2.34
C VAL A 42 -0.43 -2.65 -2.30
N ILE A 43 -1.74 -2.46 -2.17
CA ILE A 43 -2.73 -3.53 -2.14
C ILE A 43 -3.77 -3.23 -3.20
N GLY A 44 -4.02 -4.17 -4.11
CA GLY A 44 -5.15 -4.14 -5.04
C GLY A 44 -6.02 -5.36 -4.86
N GLY A 45 -7.35 -5.22 -4.77
CA GLY A 45 -8.29 -6.36 -4.64
C GLY A 45 -9.76 -5.96 -4.82
N SER A 46 -10.67 -6.94 -4.94
CA SER A 46 -12.12 -6.70 -5.07
C SER A 46 -12.84 -6.61 -3.72
N THR A 47 -13.96 -5.88 -3.69
CA THR A 47 -14.86 -5.76 -2.54
C THR A 47 -15.61 -7.04 -2.18
N ASP A 48 -15.67 -8.01 -3.09
CA ASP A 48 -16.38 -9.27 -2.86
C ASP A 48 -15.62 -10.18 -1.88
N ALA A 49 -14.42 -9.77 -1.44
CA ALA A 49 -13.75 -10.34 -0.29
C ALA A 49 -14.20 -9.60 0.98
N GLU A 50 -15.21 -10.13 1.67
CA GLU A 50 -15.58 -9.76 3.05
C GLU A 50 -14.43 -9.95 4.07
N ALA A 51 -13.26 -10.41 3.64
CA ALA A 51 -12.09 -10.66 4.46
C ALA A 51 -11.00 -9.63 4.17
N TRP A 52 -10.85 -8.64 5.05
CA TRP A 52 -9.59 -7.89 5.22
C TRP A 52 -8.53 -8.78 5.90
N GLY A 53 -8.33 -9.97 5.33
CA GLY A 53 -7.36 -11.01 5.68
C GLY A 53 -6.90 -11.86 4.49
N GLY A 54 -7.15 -11.40 3.23
CA GLY A 54 -6.84 -12.10 1.96
C GLY A 54 -7.74 -13.33 1.73
N GLU A 55 -8.16 -13.80 0.56
CA GLU A 55 -7.98 -13.59 -0.90
C GLU A 55 -9.39 -13.71 -1.54
N ALA A 56 -9.74 -13.06 -2.66
CA ALA A 56 -9.36 -13.47 -4.01
C ALA A 56 -8.96 -12.28 -4.89
N GLY A 57 -7.80 -12.41 -5.56
CA GLY A 57 -7.25 -11.41 -6.47
C GLY A 57 -6.39 -10.32 -5.81
N ALA A 58 -6.13 -10.42 -4.50
CA ALA A 58 -5.36 -9.42 -3.77
C ALA A 58 -3.86 -9.47 -4.13
N CYS A 59 -3.37 -8.55 -4.98
CA CYS A 59 -1.93 -8.40 -5.17
C CYS A 59 -1.38 -7.55 -4.02
N LEU A 60 -0.70 -8.21 -3.08
CA LEU A 60 -0.01 -7.56 -1.96
C LEU A 60 1.47 -7.41 -2.33
N MET A 61 1.91 -6.17 -2.54
CA MET A 61 3.33 -5.85 -2.61
C MET A 61 3.72 -5.06 -1.37
N THR A 62 4.62 -5.63 -0.57
CA THR A 62 5.22 -4.99 0.60
C THR A 62 6.72 -4.92 0.42
N PHE A 63 7.33 -3.79 0.75
CA PHE A 63 8.77 -3.68 0.89
C PHE A 63 9.08 -2.82 2.12
N THR A 64 10.05 -3.29 2.90
CA THR A 64 10.59 -2.59 4.05
C THR A 64 11.91 -1.98 3.63
N VAL A 65 12.11 -0.70 3.94
CA VAL A 65 13.31 0.07 3.58
C VAL A 65 13.90 0.65 4.86
N SER A 66 15.19 0.39 5.11
CA SER A 66 15.90 0.92 6.30
C SER A 66 16.18 2.43 6.23
N SER A 67 15.89 3.06 5.09
CA SER A 67 16.06 4.48 4.81
C SER A 67 14.79 5.07 4.20
N PRO A 68 14.59 6.39 4.20
CA PRO A 68 13.52 6.99 3.43
C PRO A 68 13.56 6.49 1.98
N PRO A 69 12.42 6.12 1.38
CA PRO A 69 12.40 5.72 -0.01
C PRO A 69 12.85 6.90 -0.88
N THR A 70 13.70 6.61 -1.85
CA THR A 70 14.12 7.56 -2.88
C THR A 70 12.94 7.97 -3.76
N GLN A 71 13.10 9.07 -4.51
CA GLN A 71 12.07 9.52 -5.44
C GLN A 71 11.78 8.49 -6.54
N ASP A 72 12.80 7.75 -6.99
CA ASP A 72 12.63 6.69 -7.99
C ASP A 72 11.81 5.50 -7.42
N GLU A 73 12.09 5.10 -6.18
CA GLU A 73 11.31 4.07 -5.49
C GLU A 73 9.84 4.51 -5.31
N LEU A 74 9.62 5.77 -4.92
CA LEU A 74 8.27 6.37 -4.88
C LEU A 74 7.58 6.36 -6.25
N GLY A 75 8.32 6.63 -7.33
CA GLY A 75 7.80 6.57 -8.69
C GLY A 75 7.38 5.16 -9.12
N VAL A 76 8.11 4.12 -8.72
CA VAL A 76 7.74 2.72 -8.97
C VAL A 76 6.47 2.36 -8.20
N ILE A 77 6.37 2.75 -6.93
CA ILE A 77 5.20 2.52 -6.08
C ILE A 77 3.95 3.17 -6.68
N ASP A 78 4.08 4.42 -7.12
CA ASP A 78 3.01 5.15 -7.78
C ASP A 78 2.59 4.48 -9.08
N THR A 79 3.55 4.05 -9.90
CA THR A 79 3.28 3.34 -11.15
C THR A 79 2.49 2.06 -10.90
N ILE A 80 2.90 1.25 -9.91
CA ILE A 80 2.19 0.02 -9.54
C ILE A 80 0.77 0.34 -9.03
N PHE A 81 0.64 1.38 -8.20
CA PHE A 81 -0.67 1.82 -7.69
C PHE A 81 -1.62 2.26 -8.82
N GLU A 82 -1.11 2.95 -9.84
CA GLU A 82 -1.89 3.36 -11.02
C GLU A 82 -2.23 2.19 -11.97
N MET A 83 -1.43 1.12 -11.97
CA MET A 83 -1.70 -0.10 -12.75
C MET A 83 -2.88 -0.90 -12.20
N ILE A 84 -3.27 -0.72 -10.94
CA ILE A 84 -4.44 -1.36 -10.34
C ILE A 84 -5.69 -0.60 -10.79
N ARG A 85 -6.39 -1.15 -11.80
CA ARG A 85 -7.61 -0.59 -12.40
C ARG A 85 -8.51 -1.67 -13.02
#